data_AF-A0A0Q8WBE7-F1
#
_entry.id   AF-A0A0Q8WBE7-F1
#
_cell.length_a   1.000
_cell.length_b   1.000
_cell.length_c   1.000
_cell.angle_alpha   90.00
_cell.angle_beta   90.00
_cell.angle_gamma   90.00
#
_symmetry.space_group_name_H-M   'P 1'
#
loop_
_entity.id
_entity.type
_entity.pdbx_description
1 polymer ?
#
loop_
_entity_poly.entity_id
_entity_poly.type
_entity_poly.pdbx_seq_one_letter_code
_entity_poly.pdbx_strand_id
1 'polypeptide(L)'
;MDSKASRGLALIVIAGALVMSGCSIGSGEAAAPSPRSTESAVPTPDEGDEYADAFAERDAFIAAQQLPLDGSLLVATTDAQKEFIAEQRAYIEQQGGTWSPELESVALALTADACETAILNLHEVELTTLETHVASSPLFAQLIADDLSEDERRAAERNVASVMVFGTGFLCPDDAEQWESAFTAAYPG
;
A
#
# COMPACT_ATOMS: atom_id res chain seq x y z
N MET A 1 7.11 -47.79 -29.50
CA MET A 1 8.14 -46.97 -30.16
C MET A 1 8.24 -45.67 -29.37
N ASP A 2 8.57 -45.72 -28.08
CA ASP A 2 9.90 -45.98 -27.52
C ASP A 2 10.92 -44.95 -27.98
N SER A 3 11.21 -43.98 -27.11
CA SER A 3 12.60 -43.80 -26.69
C SER A 3 12.65 -43.22 -25.27
N LYS A 4 13.40 -43.94 -24.45
CA LYS A 4 13.62 -43.80 -23.01
C LYS A 4 14.94 -43.07 -22.76
N ALA A 5 15.08 -42.65 -21.50
CA ALA A 5 16.32 -42.51 -20.71
C ALA A 5 17.04 -41.16 -20.79
N SER A 6 17.68 -40.64 -19.74
CA SER A 6 17.77 -40.93 -18.29
C SER A 6 18.86 -39.99 -17.73
N ARG A 7 18.89 -39.83 -16.39
CA ARG A 7 19.96 -39.30 -15.51
C ARG A 7 19.93 -37.78 -15.26
N GLY A 8 20.06 -37.28 -14.04
CA GLY A 8 20.31 -37.91 -12.75
C GLY A 8 20.80 -36.87 -11.73
N LEU A 9 20.30 -37.00 -10.50
CA LEU A 9 20.86 -36.64 -9.18
C LEU A 9 21.81 -35.42 -9.01
N ALA A 10 21.43 -34.53 -8.08
CA ALA A 10 22.36 -34.05 -7.05
C ALA A 10 21.59 -33.56 -5.80
N LEU A 11 21.81 -34.27 -4.69
CA LEU A 11 21.47 -33.86 -3.33
C LEU A 11 22.29 -32.64 -2.91
N ILE A 12 21.69 -31.70 -2.17
CA ILE A 12 22.41 -30.95 -1.15
C ILE A 12 21.61 -31.01 0.15
N VAL A 13 22.21 -31.75 1.10
CA VAL A 13 21.90 -31.78 2.52
C VAL A 13 22.68 -30.63 3.16
N ILE A 14 22.02 -29.74 3.91
CA ILE A 14 22.70 -29.02 5.00
C ILE A 14 21.83 -29.16 6.24
N ALA A 15 22.35 -29.96 7.16
CA ALA A 15 21.92 -30.10 8.54
C ALA A 15 22.41 -28.89 9.36
N GLY A 16 21.66 -28.52 10.39
CA GLY A 16 22.07 -27.49 11.33
C GLY A 16 21.17 -27.38 12.55
N ALA A 17 20.98 -28.48 13.28
CA ALA A 17 20.43 -28.47 14.64
C ALA A 17 21.54 -28.87 15.62
N LEU A 18 21.92 -27.98 16.53
CA LEU A 18 22.60 -28.24 17.82
C LEU A 18 22.49 -26.95 18.67
N VAL A 19 21.63 -26.90 19.70
CA VAL A 19 21.82 -27.33 21.11
C VAL A 19 22.73 -26.35 21.90
N MET A 20 22.23 -25.81 23.02
CA MET A 20 22.78 -26.01 24.38
C MET A 20 22.18 -25.00 25.39
N SER A 21 21.52 -25.56 26.40
CA SER A 21 21.30 -24.96 27.71
C SER A 21 22.62 -24.63 28.44
N GLY A 22 22.57 -23.57 29.24
CA GLY A 22 23.23 -23.48 30.55
C GLY A 22 24.63 -22.86 30.59
N CYS A 23 24.80 -21.84 31.44
CA CYS A 23 25.46 -22.03 32.74
C CYS A 23 25.61 -20.73 33.55
N SER A 24 25.47 -20.94 34.86
CA SER A 24 26.24 -20.34 35.95
C SER A 24 25.93 -18.93 36.44
N ILE A 25 25.28 -18.95 37.60
CA ILE A 25 25.42 -18.04 38.73
C ILE A 25 26.91 -17.82 39.04
N GLY A 26 27.34 -16.56 38.99
CA GLY A 26 28.63 -16.11 39.50
C GLY A 26 28.42 -15.12 40.64
N SER A 27 28.75 -15.52 41.87
CA SER A 27 28.91 -14.62 43.01
C SER A 27 30.15 -13.73 42.81
N GLY A 28 29.99 -12.43 43.02
CA GLY A 28 31.07 -11.45 43.11
C GLY A 28 30.66 -10.30 44.04
N GLU A 29 31.22 -10.31 45.25
CA GLU A 29 31.12 -9.31 46.30
C GLU A 29 31.90 -8.03 45.94
N ALA A 30 31.42 -6.88 46.47
CA ALA A 30 32.13 -5.63 46.79
C ALA A 30 31.96 -4.39 45.87
N ALA A 31 31.03 -3.52 46.31
CA ALA A 31 31.15 -2.06 46.55
C ALA A 31 31.73 -1.11 45.48
N ALA A 32 30.86 -0.23 44.94
CA ALA A 32 31.02 1.23 44.89
C ALA A 32 29.69 1.90 44.45
N PRO A 33 29.20 2.98 45.09
CA PRO A 33 28.04 3.72 44.59
C PRO A 33 28.49 4.67 43.48
N SER A 34 28.04 4.44 42.26
CA SER A 34 28.21 5.35 41.12
C SER A 34 26.87 5.57 40.42
N PRO A 35 26.71 6.72 39.75
CA PRO A 35 25.57 7.61 39.94
C PRO A 35 24.29 7.07 39.31
N ARG A 36 23.17 7.45 39.93
CA ARG A 36 21.82 7.36 39.37
C ARG A 36 21.86 7.90 37.95
N SER A 37 21.87 7.00 36.96
CA SER A 37 21.45 7.34 35.62
C SER A 37 20.00 7.75 35.75
N THR A 38 19.72 9.03 35.65
CA THR A 38 18.41 9.50 35.21
C THR A 38 18.21 8.87 33.84
N GLU A 39 17.55 7.72 33.84
CA GLU A 39 16.82 7.24 32.69
C GLU A 39 15.85 8.35 32.33
N SER A 40 16.28 9.21 31.39
CA SER A 40 15.34 9.98 30.59
C SER A 40 14.51 8.93 29.86
N ALA A 41 13.39 8.54 30.48
CA ALA A 41 12.31 7.90 29.77
C ALA A 41 11.91 8.89 28.67
N VAL A 42 12.44 8.67 27.47
CA VAL A 42 11.84 9.19 26.26
C VAL A 42 10.44 8.58 26.27
N PRO A 43 9.36 9.38 26.31
CA PRO A 43 8.04 8.82 26.17
C PRO A 43 8.01 8.14 24.80
N THR A 44 7.96 6.81 24.79
CA THR A 44 7.54 6.08 23.61
C THR A 44 6.11 6.53 23.32
N PRO A 45 5.81 7.01 22.10
CA PRO A 45 4.44 7.24 21.68
C PRO A 45 3.65 5.97 22.01
N ASP A 46 2.48 6.13 22.62
CA ASP A 46 1.57 5.01 22.80
C ASP A 46 1.10 4.63 21.38
N GLU A 47 1.38 3.41 20.92
CA GLU A 47 0.89 2.89 19.64
C GLU A 47 -0.66 2.96 19.59
N GLY A 48 -1.35 3.08 20.73
CA GLY A 48 -2.79 3.34 20.76
C GLY A 48 -3.19 4.74 20.26
N ASP A 49 -2.32 5.74 20.41
CA ASP A 49 -2.60 7.13 20.05
C ASP A 49 -2.40 7.39 18.54
N GLU A 50 -1.41 6.75 17.90
CA GLU A 50 -1.12 6.92 16.46
C GLU A 50 -2.29 6.47 15.56
N TYR A 51 -2.93 5.34 15.86
CA TYR A 51 -4.08 4.89 15.07
C TYR A 51 -5.31 5.76 15.31
N ALA A 52 -5.48 6.30 16.52
CA ALA A 52 -6.56 7.25 16.80
C ALA A 52 -6.38 8.55 15.99
N ASP A 53 -5.14 9.03 15.88
CA ASP A 53 -4.77 10.17 15.06
C ASP A 53 -4.99 9.89 13.57
N ALA A 54 -4.59 8.70 13.08
CA ALA A 54 -4.82 8.28 11.70
C ALA A 54 -6.32 8.24 11.32
N PHE A 55 -7.18 7.74 12.21
CA PHE A 55 -8.63 7.77 11.97
C PHE A 55 -9.19 9.18 11.93
N ALA A 56 -8.72 10.07 12.82
CA ALA A 56 -9.13 11.47 12.81
C ALA A 56 -8.66 12.20 11.55
N GLU A 57 -7.45 11.91 11.08
CA GLU A 57 -6.91 12.43 9.83
C GLU A 57 -7.70 11.93 8.63
N ARG A 58 -8.03 10.64 8.54
CA ARG A 58 -8.86 10.09 7.48
C ARG A 58 -10.21 10.81 7.40
N ASP A 59 -10.86 11.02 8.54
CA ASP A 59 -12.14 11.72 8.59
C ASP A 59 -12.01 13.20 8.14
N ALA A 60 -10.90 13.85 8.50
CA ALA A 60 -10.57 15.19 8.04
C ALA A 60 -10.30 15.22 6.51
N PHE A 61 -9.61 14.23 5.97
CA PHE A 61 -9.38 14.06 4.53
C PHE A 61 -10.69 13.90 3.77
N ILE A 62 -11.58 12.99 4.21
CA ILE A 62 -12.90 12.78 3.60
C ILE A 62 -13.70 14.08 3.58
N ALA A 63 -13.71 14.82 4.68
CA ALA A 63 -14.39 16.11 4.79
C ALA A 63 -13.77 17.17 3.86
N ALA A 64 -12.44 17.25 3.78
CA ALA A 64 -11.72 18.19 2.93
C ALA A 64 -11.94 17.91 1.44
N GLN A 65 -12.00 16.62 1.07
CA GLN A 65 -12.29 16.16 -0.29
C GLN A 65 -13.78 16.21 -0.64
N GLN A 66 -14.65 16.50 0.32
CA GLN A 66 -16.10 16.58 0.11
C GLN A 66 -16.70 15.30 -0.49
N LEU A 67 -16.17 14.13 -0.07
CA LEU A 67 -16.62 12.84 -0.59
C LEU A 67 -18.00 12.49 -0.01
N PRO A 68 -19.03 12.26 -0.85
CA PRO A 68 -20.33 11.83 -0.36
C PRO A 68 -20.27 10.41 0.23
N LEU A 69 -20.93 10.22 1.37
CA LEU A 69 -21.02 8.94 2.08
C LEU A 69 -22.35 8.21 1.85
N ASP A 70 -23.20 8.75 0.98
CA ASP A 70 -24.56 8.26 0.72
C ASP A 70 -24.63 7.26 -0.46
N GLY A 71 -23.49 6.94 -1.07
CA GLY A 71 -23.38 6.03 -2.22
C GLY A 71 -23.74 6.67 -3.56
N SER A 72 -23.90 8.00 -3.62
CA SER A 72 -23.99 8.72 -4.89
C SER A 72 -22.67 8.66 -5.68
N LEU A 73 -22.74 8.87 -6.99
CA LEU A 73 -21.54 8.94 -7.83
C LEU A 73 -20.66 10.10 -7.39
N LEU A 74 -19.35 9.86 -7.34
CA LEU A 74 -18.38 10.91 -7.06
C LEU A 74 -18.25 11.82 -8.28
N VAL A 75 -18.19 13.13 -8.00
CA VAL A 75 -17.98 14.19 -8.99
C VAL A 75 -16.94 15.15 -8.44
N ALA A 76 -16.02 15.60 -9.29
CA ALA A 76 -14.95 16.48 -8.87
C ALA A 76 -15.50 17.81 -8.32
N THR A 77 -15.20 18.10 -7.05
CA THR A 77 -15.73 19.27 -6.35
C THR A 77 -14.62 20.23 -5.91
N THR A 78 -13.51 19.70 -5.39
CA THR A 78 -12.32 20.50 -5.06
C THR A 78 -11.56 20.86 -6.33
N ASP A 79 -10.70 21.89 -6.27
CA ASP A 79 -9.92 22.29 -7.44
C ASP A 79 -8.87 21.23 -7.83
N ALA A 80 -8.25 20.58 -6.85
CA ALA A 80 -7.34 19.46 -7.08
C ALA A 80 -8.04 18.27 -7.78
N GLN A 81 -9.26 17.92 -7.36
CA GLN A 81 -10.06 16.89 -8.03
C GLN A 81 -10.39 17.27 -9.47
N LYS A 82 -10.74 18.54 -9.72
CA LYS A 82 -11.07 19.00 -11.08
C LYS A 82 -9.86 18.94 -11.99
N GLU A 83 -8.68 19.29 -11.48
CA GLU A 83 -7.42 19.20 -12.22
C GLU A 83 -7.07 17.76 -12.55
N PHE A 84 -7.08 16.86 -11.55
CA PHE A 84 -6.91 15.42 -11.74
C PHE A 84 -7.85 14.86 -12.82
N ILE A 85 -9.15 15.16 -12.72
CA ILE A 85 -10.14 14.68 -13.69
C ILE A 85 -9.96 15.29 -15.07
N ALA A 86 -9.56 16.56 -15.15
CA ALA A 86 -9.26 17.19 -16.43
C ALA A 86 -8.07 16.50 -17.14
N GLU A 87 -7.01 16.17 -16.40
CA GLU A 87 -5.85 15.46 -16.95
C GLU A 87 -6.19 14.02 -17.36
N GLN A 88 -6.91 13.28 -16.51
CA GLN A 88 -7.35 11.92 -16.85
C GLN A 88 -8.28 11.89 -18.05
N ARG A 89 -9.22 12.84 -18.13
CA ARG A 89 -10.10 13.01 -19.30
C ARG A 89 -9.27 13.25 -20.55
N ALA A 90 -8.34 14.20 -20.50
CA ALA A 90 -7.49 14.53 -21.63
C ALA A 90 -6.65 13.33 -22.08
N TYR A 91 -6.11 12.53 -21.15
CA TYR A 91 -5.36 11.32 -21.47
C TYR A 91 -6.22 10.29 -22.21
N ILE A 92 -7.42 9.99 -21.70
CA ILE A 92 -8.33 9.02 -22.32
C ILE A 92 -8.77 9.48 -23.72
N GLU A 93 -9.15 10.75 -23.85
CA GLU A 93 -9.61 11.31 -25.12
C GLU A 93 -8.49 11.38 -26.17
N GLN A 94 -7.25 11.64 -25.77
CA GLN A 94 -6.08 11.59 -26.67
C GLN A 94 -5.83 10.19 -27.24
N GLN A 95 -6.22 9.14 -26.53
CA GLN A 95 -6.14 7.76 -27.01
C GLN A 95 -7.37 7.32 -27.81
N GLY A 96 -8.29 8.23 -28.10
CA GLY A 96 -9.54 7.95 -28.83
C GLY A 96 -10.63 7.31 -27.96
N GLY A 97 -10.45 7.29 -26.64
CA GLY A 97 -11.48 6.90 -25.68
C GLY A 97 -12.56 7.95 -25.52
N THR A 98 -13.61 7.62 -24.76
CA THR A 98 -14.68 8.56 -24.40
C THR A 98 -14.76 8.65 -22.88
N TRP A 99 -14.73 9.87 -22.35
CA TRP A 99 -14.94 10.11 -20.93
C TRP A 99 -16.41 10.00 -20.56
N SER A 100 -16.71 9.42 -19.39
CA SER A 100 -18.06 9.32 -18.86
C SER A 100 -18.11 9.69 -17.37
N PRO A 101 -19.29 10.03 -16.82
CA PRO A 101 -19.45 10.26 -15.39
C PRO A 101 -19.06 9.06 -14.52
N GLU A 102 -19.26 7.84 -15.01
CA GLU A 102 -18.86 6.61 -14.30
C GLU A 102 -17.34 6.48 -14.21
N LEU A 103 -16.61 6.80 -15.30
CA LEU A 103 -15.14 6.82 -15.28
C LEU A 103 -14.60 7.88 -14.32
N GLU A 104 -15.26 9.04 -14.25
CA GLU A 104 -14.93 10.09 -13.27
C GLU A 104 -15.11 9.58 -11.84
N SER A 105 -16.25 8.97 -11.55
CA SER A 105 -16.52 8.43 -10.23
C SER A 105 -15.54 7.33 -9.84
N VAL A 106 -15.16 6.46 -10.77
CA VAL A 106 -14.17 5.40 -10.53
C VAL A 106 -12.78 5.99 -10.27
N ALA A 107 -12.34 6.96 -11.07
CA ALA A 107 -11.04 7.60 -10.90
C ALA A 107 -10.93 8.28 -9.52
N LEU A 108 -11.96 9.04 -9.11
CA LEU A 108 -12.02 9.66 -7.78
C LEU A 108 -12.04 8.62 -6.66
N ALA A 109 -12.80 7.55 -6.82
CA ALA A 109 -12.91 6.50 -5.80
C ALA A 109 -11.59 5.77 -5.59
N LEU A 110 -10.92 5.37 -6.68
CA LEU A 110 -9.61 4.70 -6.61
C LEU A 110 -8.58 5.56 -5.90
N THR A 111 -8.50 6.84 -6.26
CA THR A 111 -7.52 7.75 -5.65
C THR A 111 -7.85 8.05 -4.20
N ALA A 112 -9.12 8.28 -3.85
CA ALA A 112 -9.52 8.47 -2.46
C ALA A 112 -9.21 7.24 -1.60
N ASP A 113 -9.51 6.03 -2.08
CA ASP A 113 -9.21 4.76 -1.41
C ASP A 113 -7.69 4.59 -1.14
N ALA A 114 -6.84 5.00 -2.08
CA ALA A 114 -5.39 5.00 -1.91
C ALA A 114 -4.90 6.03 -0.89
N CYS A 115 -5.42 7.26 -0.92
CA CYS A 115 -5.06 8.28 0.06
C CYS A 115 -5.51 7.89 1.48
N GLU A 116 -6.72 7.32 1.62
CA GLU A 116 -7.18 6.76 2.90
C GLU A 116 -6.29 5.60 3.35
N THR A 117 -5.88 4.73 2.42
CA THR A 117 -4.95 3.63 2.72
C THR A 117 -3.61 4.16 3.21
N ALA A 118 -3.06 5.22 2.61
CA ALA A 118 -1.81 5.84 3.08
C ALA A 118 -1.96 6.36 4.51
N ILE A 119 -2.99 7.16 4.79
CA ILE A 119 -3.28 7.69 6.13
C ILE A 119 -3.39 6.55 7.16
N LEU A 120 -4.15 5.49 6.84
CA LEU A 120 -4.36 4.36 7.74
C LEU A 120 -3.13 3.46 7.91
N ASN A 121 -2.12 3.60 7.04
CA ASN A 121 -0.80 3.00 7.20
C ASN A 121 0.23 4.05 7.68
N LEU A 122 -0.21 5.11 8.35
CA LEU A 122 0.66 6.16 8.92
C LEU A 122 1.58 6.82 7.89
N HIS A 123 1.09 6.97 6.66
CA HIS A 123 1.83 7.49 5.51
C HIS A 123 3.07 6.64 5.13
N GLU A 124 3.11 5.37 5.53
CA GLU A 124 4.12 4.40 5.12
C GLU A 124 3.59 3.52 3.97
N VAL A 125 3.92 3.91 2.74
CA VAL A 125 3.48 3.22 1.52
C VAL A 125 4.66 2.48 0.90
N GLU A 126 4.68 1.17 1.09
CA GLU A 126 5.69 0.28 0.53
C GLU A 126 5.07 -0.70 -0.47
N LEU A 127 5.90 -1.51 -1.13
CA LEU A 127 5.44 -2.54 -2.06
C LEU A 127 4.34 -3.44 -1.45
N THR A 128 4.52 -3.88 -0.21
CA THR A 128 3.54 -4.75 0.47
C THR A 128 2.22 -4.03 0.76
N THR A 129 2.26 -2.71 0.99
CA THR A 129 1.06 -1.88 1.18
C THR A 129 0.25 -1.86 -0.11
N LEU A 130 0.91 -1.61 -1.26
CA LEU A 130 0.24 -1.63 -2.57
C LEU A 130 -0.31 -3.01 -2.92
N GLU A 131 0.48 -4.07 -2.76
CA GLU A 131 0.03 -5.44 -3.07
C GLU A 131 -1.18 -5.84 -2.20
N THR A 132 -1.15 -5.51 -0.92
CA THR A 132 -2.27 -5.78 0.00
C THR A 132 -3.50 -4.95 -0.36
N HIS A 133 -3.32 -3.67 -0.69
CA HIS A 133 -4.39 -2.78 -1.10
C HIS A 133 -5.08 -3.30 -2.37
N VAL A 134 -4.32 -3.60 -3.43
CA VAL A 134 -4.85 -4.15 -4.68
C VAL A 134 -5.58 -5.47 -4.46
N ALA A 135 -5.02 -6.37 -3.65
CA ALA A 135 -5.60 -7.69 -3.41
C ALA A 135 -6.87 -7.66 -2.55
N SER A 136 -7.06 -6.64 -1.71
CA SER A 136 -8.17 -6.55 -0.75
C SER A 136 -9.20 -5.47 -1.05
N SER A 137 -8.90 -4.51 -1.93
CA SER A 137 -9.80 -3.40 -2.27
C SER A 137 -11.04 -3.92 -3.01
N PRO A 138 -12.25 -3.66 -2.48
CA PRO A 138 -13.48 -3.97 -3.19
C PRO A 138 -13.60 -3.23 -4.54
N LEU A 139 -12.92 -2.10 -4.73
CA LEU A 139 -12.92 -1.37 -6.01
C LEU A 139 -12.18 -2.16 -7.08
N PHE A 140 -11.00 -2.71 -6.76
CA PHE A 140 -10.25 -3.56 -7.70
C PHE A 140 -11.04 -4.82 -8.05
N ALA A 141 -11.66 -5.47 -7.05
CA ALA A 141 -12.51 -6.65 -7.28
C ALA A 141 -13.73 -6.35 -8.18
N GLN A 142 -14.26 -5.12 -8.15
CA GLN A 142 -15.37 -4.72 -9.03
C GLN A 142 -14.93 -4.39 -10.46
N LEU A 143 -13.71 -3.89 -10.64
CA LEU A 143 -13.19 -3.44 -11.93
C LEU A 143 -12.50 -4.56 -12.73
N ILE A 144 -12.02 -5.60 -12.05
CA ILE A 144 -11.23 -6.67 -12.65
C ILE A 144 -12.00 -7.98 -12.59
N ALA A 145 -12.30 -8.56 -13.75
CA ALA A 145 -13.06 -9.80 -13.83
C ALA A 145 -12.36 -10.97 -13.14
N ASP A 146 -13.13 -11.84 -12.48
CA ASP A 146 -12.61 -12.98 -11.71
C ASP A 146 -12.02 -14.11 -12.59
N ASP A 147 -12.46 -14.21 -13.84
CA ASP A 147 -12.15 -15.31 -14.76
C ASP A 147 -10.95 -15.06 -15.70
N LEU A 148 -10.22 -13.97 -15.49
CA LEU A 148 -8.98 -13.66 -16.21
C LEU A 148 -7.87 -14.68 -15.88
N SER A 149 -7.02 -14.96 -16.87
CA SER A 149 -5.73 -15.63 -16.58
C SER A 149 -4.84 -14.75 -15.69
N GLU A 150 -3.81 -15.34 -15.08
CA GLU A 150 -2.90 -14.60 -14.19
C GLU A 150 -2.24 -13.39 -14.90
N ASP A 151 -1.81 -13.55 -16.15
CA ASP A 151 -1.18 -12.48 -16.93
C ASP A 151 -2.18 -11.36 -17.27
N GLU A 152 -3.41 -11.72 -17.66
CA GLU A 152 -4.47 -10.75 -17.97
C GLU A 152 -4.91 -9.99 -16.71
N ARG A 153 -5.04 -10.69 -15.58
CA ARG A 153 -5.33 -10.07 -14.29
C ARG A 153 -4.23 -9.09 -13.90
N ARG A 154 -2.95 -9.50 -13.99
CA ARG A 154 -1.82 -8.62 -13.65
C ARG A 154 -1.78 -7.37 -14.54
N ALA A 155 -2.10 -7.51 -15.83
CA ALA A 155 -2.19 -6.37 -16.74
C ALA A 155 -3.37 -5.44 -16.38
N ALA A 156 -4.53 -6.01 -16.01
CA ALA A 156 -5.68 -5.23 -15.57
C ALA A 156 -5.40 -4.48 -14.26
N GLU A 157 -4.81 -5.16 -13.26
CA GLU A 157 -4.38 -4.55 -12.00
C GLU A 157 -3.43 -3.38 -12.24
N ARG A 158 -2.41 -3.57 -13.09
CA ARG A 158 -1.48 -2.49 -13.45
C ARG A 158 -2.21 -1.26 -14.01
N ASN A 159 -3.17 -1.46 -14.90
CA ASN A 159 -3.91 -0.35 -15.51
C ASN A 159 -4.78 0.38 -14.48
N VAL A 160 -5.48 -0.35 -13.60
CA VAL A 160 -6.30 0.25 -12.54
C VAL A 160 -5.41 0.99 -11.52
N ALA A 161 -4.34 0.33 -11.05
CA ALA A 161 -3.38 0.93 -10.13
C ALA A 161 -2.68 2.16 -10.72
N SER A 162 -2.45 2.23 -12.04
CA SER A 162 -1.86 3.44 -12.63
C SER A 162 -2.77 4.67 -12.52
N VAL A 163 -4.09 4.50 -12.58
CA VAL A 163 -5.06 5.60 -12.39
C VAL A 163 -5.05 6.06 -10.94
N MET A 164 -5.08 5.10 -10.02
CA MET A 164 -4.99 5.32 -8.58
C MET A 164 -3.74 6.15 -8.23
N VAL A 165 -2.56 5.67 -8.60
CA VAL A 165 -1.25 6.30 -8.33
C VAL A 165 -1.15 7.67 -8.98
N PHE A 166 -1.60 7.84 -10.22
CA PHE A 166 -1.58 9.15 -10.86
C PHE A 166 -2.42 10.18 -10.08
N GLY A 167 -3.57 9.77 -9.57
CA GLY A 167 -4.42 10.67 -8.78
C GLY A 167 -3.86 11.05 -7.41
N THR A 168 -3.01 10.21 -6.79
CA THR A 168 -2.46 10.54 -5.46
C THR A 168 -1.60 11.80 -5.51
N GLY A 169 -0.95 12.07 -6.64
CA GLY A 169 -0.24 13.33 -6.91
C GLY A 169 -1.09 14.60 -6.81
N PHE A 170 -2.42 14.48 -6.85
CA PHE A 170 -3.35 15.59 -6.69
C PHE A 170 -4.04 15.60 -5.32
N LEU A 171 -4.50 14.44 -4.86
CA LEU A 171 -5.37 14.35 -3.67
C LEU A 171 -4.59 14.16 -2.36
N CYS A 172 -3.43 13.50 -2.40
CA CYS A 172 -2.52 13.29 -1.26
C CYS A 172 -1.06 13.38 -1.74
N PRO A 173 -0.61 14.57 -2.18
CA PRO A 173 0.68 14.74 -2.85
C PRO A 173 1.89 14.35 -2.01
N ASP A 174 1.78 14.41 -0.68
CA ASP A 174 2.86 14.03 0.24
C ASP A 174 3.15 12.51 0.21
N ASP A 175 2.18 11.69 -0.22
CA ASP A 175 2.31 10.23 -0.34
C ASP A 175 2.61 9.76 -1.77
N ALA A 176 2.55 10.66 -2.76
CA ALA A 176 2.56 10.30 -4.17
C ALA A 176 3.85 9.57 -4.60
N GLU A 177 5.01 10.06 -4.16
CA GLU A 177 6.31 9.45 -4.51
C GLU A 177 6.43 8.01 -3.98
N GLN A 178 5.89 7.75 -2.78
CA GLN A 178 5.89 6.41 -2.20
C GLN A 178 4.98 5.45 -2.99
N TRP A 179 3.79 5.91 -3.39
CA TRP A 179 2.89 5.16 -4.28
C TRP A 179 3.52 4.86 -5.65
N GLU A 180 4.20 5.83 -6.26
CA GLU A 180 4.93 5.65 -7.53
C GLU A 180 6.06 4.63 -7.42
N SER A 181 6.81 4.68 -6.32
CA SER A 181 7.88 3.73 -6.01
C SER A 181 7.34 2.30 -5.86
N ALA A 182 6.29 2.14 -5.03
CA ALA A 182 5.63 0.85 -4.82
C ALA A 182 5.04 0.28 -6.13
N PHE A 183 4.42 1.13 -6.95
CA PHE A 183 3.86 0.74 -8.24
C PHE A 183 4.94 0.23 -9.20
N THR A 184 6.07 0.94 -9.29
CA THR A 184 7.20 0.57 -10.14
C THR A 184 7.81 -0.77 -9.71
N ALA A 185 7.88 -1.01 -8.39
CA ALA A 185 8.37 -2.28 -7.84
C ALA A 185 7.41 -3.45 -8.13
N ALA A 186 6.10 -3.22 -8.05
CA ALA A 186 5.08 -4.25 -8.28
C ALA A 186 4.93 -4.62 -9.77
N TYR A 187 5.09 -3.66 -10.68
CA TYR A 187 4.86 -3.83 -12.11
C TYR A 187 6.08 -3.42 -12.96
N PRO A 188 7.19 -4.18 -12.88
CA PRO A 188 8.35 -3.91 -13.71
C PRO A 188 8.01 -4.10 -15.21
N GLY A 189 8.56 -3.21 -16.04
CA GLY A 189 8.41 -3.23 -17.50
C GLY A 189 9.18 -4.33 -18.21
#